data_AF-A0A3G2C8F2-F1
#
_entry.id   AF-A0A3G2C8F2-F1
#
_cell.length_a   1.000
_cell.length_b   1.000
_cell.length_c   1.000
_cell.angle_alpha   90.00
_cell.angle_beta   90.00
_cell.angle_gamma   90.00
#
_symmetry.space_group_name_H-M   'P 1'
#
loop_
_entity.id
_entity.type
_entity.pdbx_description
1 polymer ?
#
loop_
_entity_poly.entity_id
_entity_poly.type
_entity_poly.pdbx_seq_one_letter_code
_entity_poly.pdbx_strand_id
1 'polypeptide(L)' 'MGTEESKKIWEENAQFWDNAMGDESNEFHREVVRPKVTELLSPNPADYILDIACGNGN' A
#
# COMPACT_ATOMS: atom_id res chain seq x y z
N MET A 1 -4.97 20.21 -9.29
CA MET A 1 -4.50 18.94 -9.88
C MET A 1 -5.71 18.12 -10.26
N GLY A 2 -5.78 17.64 -11.50
CA GLY A 2 -6.85 16.75 -11.95
C GLY A 2 -6.61 15.29 -11.54
N THR A 3 -7.63 14.42 -11.63
CA THR A 3 -7.49 12.98 -11.37
C THR A 3 -6.51 12.32 -12.35
N GLU A 4 -6.56 12.70 -13.63
CA GLU A 4 -5.65 12.19 -14.66
C GLU A 4 -4.19 12.60 -14.43
N GLU A 5 -3.97 13.84 -14.01
CA GLU A 5 -2.64 14.35 -13.67
C GLU A 5 -2.05 13.59 -12.47
N SER A 6 -2.86 13.35 -11.45
CA SER A 6 -2.45 12.58 -10.26
C SER A 6 -2.11 11.13 -10.63
N LYS A 7 -2.89 10.53 -11.52
CA LYS A 7 -2.65 9.16 -12.00
C LYS A 7 -1.33 9.07 -12.79
N LYS A 8 -1.06 10.03 -13.67
CA LYS A 8 0.19 10.07 -14.44
C LYS A 8 1.41 10.14 -13.52
N ILE A 9 1.34 10.93 -12.45
CA ILE A 9 2.42 11.01 -11.45
C ILE A 9 2.61 9.67 -10.73
N TRP A 10 1.52 8.97 -10.39
CA TRP A 10 1.61 7.62 -9.81
C TRP A 10 2.29 6.63 -10.76
N GLU A 11 1.91 6.64 -12.05
CA GLU A 11 2.52 5.79 -13.08
C GLU A 11 4.00 6.11 -13.26
N GLU A 12 4.39 7.38 -13.28
CA GLU A 12 5.79 7.82 -13.41
C GLU A 12 6.66 7.36 -12.23
N ASN A 13 6.10 7.27 -11.01
CA ASN A 13 6.85 6.87 -9.81
C ASN A 13 6.75 5.37 -9.48
N ALA A 14 5.97 4.59 -10.24
CA ALA A 14 5.68 3.20 -9.93
C ALA A 14 6.94 2.35 -9.76
N GLN A 15 7.94 2.48 -10.65
CA GLN A 15 9.19 1.71 -10.54
C GLN A 15 10.01 2.08 -9.32
N PHE A 16 10.05 3.37 -8.95
CA PHE A 16 10.74 3.82 -7.75
C PHE A 16 10.08 3.23 -6.50
N TRP A 17 8.75 3.28 -6.45
CA TRP A 17 7.96 2.68 -5.39
C TRP A 17 8.16 1.18 -5.29
N ASP A 18 8.11 0.48 -6.42
CA ASP A 18 8.28 -0.98 -6.51
C ASP A 18 9.67 -1.40 -5.99
N ASN A 19 10.73 -0.69 -6.38
CA ASN A 19 12.08 -0.94 -5.87
C ASN A 19 12.20 -0.68 -4.37
N ALA A 20 11.51 0.34 -3.85
CA ALA A 20 11.56 0.70 -2.44
C ALA A 20 10.76 -0.28 -1.56
N MET A 21 9.61 -0.73 -2.03
CA MET A 21 8.77 -1.69 -1.32
C MET A 21 9.29 -3.12 -1.47
N GLY A 22 9.73 -3.52 -2.67
CA GLY A 22 10.09 -4.89 -2.99
C GLY A 22 8.95 -5.88 -2.73
N ASP A 23 9.27 -7.18 -2.72
CA ASP A 23 8.27 -8.24 -2.57
C ASP A 23 7.67 -8.31 -1.15
N GLU A 24 8.45 -7.92 -0.13
CA GLU A 24 8.04 -8.05 1.28
C GLU A 24 7.61 -6.72 1.94
N SER A 25 7.53 -5.62 1.17
CA SER A 25 7.46 -4.23 1.67
C SER A 25 8.74 -3.78 2.37
N ASN A 26 8.95 -2.46 2.49
CA ASN A 26 10.09 -1.92 3.24
C ASN A 26 9.97 -2.12 4.76
N GLU A 27 11.07 -1.92 5.48
CA GLU A 27 11.13 -2.08 6.94
C GLU A 27 10.10 -1.21 7.68
N PHE A 28 9.93 0.05 7.27
CA PHE A 28 8.96 0.94 7.92
C PHE A 28 7.52 0.42 7.79
N HIS A 29 7.14 -0.10 6.63
CA HIS A 29 5.83 -0.71 6.44
C HIS A 29 5.66 -2.00 7.25
N ARG A 30 6.67 -2.87 7.26
CA ARG A 30 6.61 -4.15 7.98
C ARG A 30 6.58 -3.98 9.50
N GLU A 31 7.39 -3.07 10.03
CA GLU A 31 7.62 -2.97 11.48
C GLU A 31 6.73 -1.93 12.15
N VAL A 32 6.25 -0.91 11.42
CA VAL A 32 5.50 0.21 12.01
C VAL A 32 4.08 0.29 11.47
N VAL A 33 3.91 0.41 10.14
CA VAL A 33 2.60 0.70 9.55
C VAL A 33 1.67 -0.51 9.61
N ARG A 34 2.06 -1.64 9.03
CA ARG A 34 1.21 -2.83 8.90
C ARG A 34 0.75 -3.36 10.27
N PRO A 35 1.61 -3.53 11.29
CA PRO A 35 1.16 -4.04 12.59
C PRO A 35 0.10 -3.16 13.23
N LYS A 36 0.24 -1.83 13.14
CA LYS A 36 -0.71 -0.89 13.76
C LYS A 36 -2.03 -0.79 12.99
N VAL A 37 -1.98 -0.87 11.66
CA VAL A 37 -3.21 -0.95 10.84
C VAL A 37 -3.94 -2.26 11.10
N THR A 38 -3.22 -3.39 11.15
CA THR A 38 -3.82 -4.70 11.48
C THR A 38 -4.41 -4.72 12.89
N GLU A 39 -3.73 -4.15 13.88
CA GLU A 39 -4.26 -4.01 15.26
C GLU A 39 -5.54 -3.17 15.29
N LEU A 40 -5.55 -2.02 14.60
CA LEU A 40 -6.70 -1.11 14.56
C LEU A 40 -7.91 -1.74 13.87
N LEU A 41 -7.69 -2.41 12.74
CA LEU A 41 -8.76 -3.02 11.94
C LEU A 41 -9.22 -4.37 12.52
N SER A 42 -8.33 -5.07 13.23
CA SER A 42 -8.58 -6.39 13.82
C SER A 42 -9.28 -7.37 12.84
N PRO A 43 -8.72 -7.60 11.64
CA PRO A 43 -9.41 -8.31 10.57
C PRO A 43 -9.71 -9.77 10.94
N ASN A 44 -10.89 -10.24 10.55
CA ASN A 44 -11.35 -11.60 10.71
C ASN A 44 -11.30 -12.36 9.37
N PRO A 45 -11.06 -13.69 9.36
CA PRO A 45 -11.12 -14.49 8.13
C PRO A 45 -12.48 -14.45 7.39
N ALA A 46 -13.57 -14.09 8.07
CA ALA A 46 -14.89 -13.91 7.45
C ALA A 46 -15.10 -12.50 6.87
N ASP A 47 -14.18 -11.56 7.10
CA ASP A 47 -14.32 -10.19 6.60
C ASP A 47 -14.08 -10.12 5.09
N TYR A 48 -14.86 -9.28 4.44
CA TYR A 48 -14.64 -8.89 3.05
C TYR A 48 -14.00 -7.50 3.02
N ILE A 49 -12.71 -7.42 2.69
CA ILE A 49 -11.90 -6.20 2.80
C ILE A 49 -11.65 -5.61 1.42
N LEU A 50 -11.85 -4.29 1.30
CA LEU A 50 -11.44 -3.49 0.15
C LEU A 50 -10.25 -2.61 0.55
N ASP A 51 -9.10 -2.85 -0.08
CA ASP A 51 -7.91 -2.01 0.08
C ASP A 51 -7.83 -1.00 -1.08
N ILE A 52 -8.03 0.28 -0.76
CA ILE A 52 -8.04 1.37 -1.74
C ILE A 52 -6.66 2.01 -1.77
N ALA A 53 -6.13 2.20 -2.99
CA ALA A 53 -4.75 2.64 -3.22
C ALA A 53 -3.70 1.64 -2.69
N CYS A 54 -3.96 0.34 -2.89
CA CYS A 54 -3.14 -0.77 -2.40
C CYS A 54 -1.70 -0.83 -2.97
N GLY A 55 -1.38 -0.04 -4.00
CA GLY A 55 -0.07 -0.06 -4.64
C GLY A 55 0.27 -1.47 -5.14
N ASN A 56 1.35 -2.05 -4.61
CA ASN A 56 1.81 -3.40 -4.95
C ASN A 56 0.91 -4.51 -4.37
N GLY A 57 0.13 -4.22 -3.32
CA GLY A 57 -0.76 -5.19 -2.68
C GLY A 57 -0.06 -6.22 -1.77
N ASN A 58 1.17 -5.92 -1.33
CA ASN A 58 1.99 -6.78 -0.45
C ASN A 58 1.39 -6.99 0.94
#